data_AF-A0A9D3N4H3-F1
#
_entry.id   AF-A0A9D3N4H3-F1
#
_cell.length_a   1.000
_cell.length_b   1.000
_cell.length_c   1.000
_cell.angle_alpha   90.00
_cell.angle_beta   90.00
_cell.angle_gamma   90.00
#
_symmetry.space_group_name_H-M   'P 1'
#
loop_
_entity.id
_entity.type
_entity.pdbx_description
1 polymer ?
#
loop_
_entity_poly.entity_id
_entity_poly.type
_entity_poly.pdbx_seq_one_letter_code
_entity_poly.pdbx_strand_id
1 'polypeptide(L)' 'MKLNLFLLLCLTVLPVREQQILRLQVKSDGSVLDPAVQSSILEQIKQKLAEKGMLENTTVTWRVQTDGNIFQKKNKDDL' A
#
# COMPACT_ATOMS: atom_id res chain seq x y z
N MET A 1 -1.30 -38.60 32.99
CA MET A 1 -1.83 -38.28 31.64
C MET A 1 -2.59 -36.96 31.73
N LYS A 2 -1.90 -35.83 31.56
CA LYS A 2 -2.54 -34.50 31.48
C LYS A 2 -1.99 -33.86 30.22
N LEU A 3 -2.77 -34.11 29.17
CA LEU A 3 -2.45 -33.94 27.77
C LEU A 3 -2.26 -32.45 27.47
N ASN A 4 -1.10 -32.09 26.94
CA ASN A 4 -0.98 -31.35 25.68
C ASN A 4 -2.16 -30.42 25.31
N LEU A 5 -2.47 -29.42 26.14
CA LEU A 5 -3.44 -28.38 25.78
C LEU A 5 -2.79 -27.00 25.65
N PHE A 6 -1.65 -26.78 26.30
CA PHE A 6 -0.99 -25.47 26.32
C PHE A 6 -0.08 -25.22 25.11
N LEU A 7 0.28 -26.27 24.35
CA LEU A 7 1.22 -26.16 23.22
C LEU A 7 0.54 -25.85 21.87
N LEU A 8 -0.80 -25.86 21.80
CA LEU A 8 -1.55 -25.77 20.54
C LEU A 8 -1.91 -24.33 20.14
N LEU A 9 -1.73 -23.33 21.01
CA LEU A 9 -2.16 -21.95 20.74
C LEU A 9 -1.11 -21.08 20.03
N CYS A 10 0.16 -21.53 19.93
CA CYS A 10 1.26 -20.70 19.39
C CYS A 10 1.67 -21.06 17.94
N LEU A 11 1.08 -22.10 17.35
CA LEU A 11 1.45 -22.63 16.02
C LEU A 11 0.50 -22.22 14.89
N THR A 12 -0.42 -21.30 15.13
CA THR A 12 -1.09 -20.62 14.02
C THR A 12 -0.10 -19.63 13.42
N VAL A 13 0.70 -20.10 12.47
CA VAL A 13 1.48 -19.24 11.59
C VAL A 13 0.48 -18.29 10.96
N LEU A 14 0.34 -17.09 11.53
CA LEU A 14 -0.46 -16.04 10.94
C LEU A 14 0.11 -15.84 9.54
N PRO A 15 -0.72 -15.86 8.48
CA PRO A 15 -0.20 -15.62 7.15
C PRO A 15 0.51 -14.29 7.18
N VAL A 16 1.83 -14.32 7.04
CA VAL A 16 2.65 -13.12 6.88
C VAL A 16 2.12 -12.49 5.61
N ARG A 17 1.31 -11.43 5.74
CA ARG A 17 0.90 -10.64 4.60
C ARG A 17 2.17 -9.98 4.10
N GLU A 18 2.70 -10.46 2.99
CA GLU A 18 3.82 -9.80 2.32
C GLU A 18 3.34 -8.42 1.85
N GLN A 19 3.71 -7.39 2.60
CA GLN A 19 3.40 -6.02 2.26
C GLN A 19 4.53 -5.46 1.42
N GLN A 20 4.24 -5.17 0.16
CA GLN A 20 5.17 -4.44 -0.71
C GLN A 20 4.80 -2.96 -0.71
N ILE A 21 5.77 -2.10 -0.41
CA ILE A 21 5.60 -0.65 -0.37
C ILE A 21 6.30 -0.07 -1.60
N LEU A 22 5.52 0.54 -2.49
CA LEU A 22 6.03 1.25 -3.64
C LEU A 22 6.05 2.76 -3.35
N ARG A 23 7.20 3.41 -3.56
CA ARG A 23 7.32 4.87 -3.52
C ARG A 23 7.29 5.39 -4.94
N LEU A 24 6.38 6.32 -5.22
CA LEU A 24 6.20 6.90 -6.55
C LEU A 24 6.44 8.40 -6.48
N GLN A 25 7.14 8.93 -7.48
CA GLN A 25 7.23 10.37 -7.70
C GLN A 25 6.26 10.76 -8.82
N VAL A 26 5.29 11.60 -8.49
CA VAL A 26 4.33 12.13 -9.46
C VAL A 26 4.78 13.53 -9.88
N LYS A 27 4.85 13.77 -11.20
CA LYS A 27 5.03 15.11 -11.76
C LYS A 27 3.69 15.54 -12.36
N SER A 28 3.21 16.70 -11.94
CA SER A 28 1.93 17.27 -12.35
C SER A 28 2.06 18.78 -12.38
N ASP A 29 1.50 19.42 -13.41
CA ASP A 29 1.38 20.87 -13.49
C ASP A 29 0.22 21.41 -12.63
N GLY A 30 -0.70 20.53 -12.22
CA GLY A 30 -1.84 20.81 -11.34
C GLY A 30 -1.72 20.20 -9.94
N SER A 31 -2.69 20.50 -9.07
CA SER A 31 -2.74 19.96 -7.71
C SER A 31 -3.07 18.47 -7.68
N VAL A 32 -2.27 17.69 -6.95
CA VAL A 32 -2.51 16.25 -6.68
C VAL A 32 -3.25 16.01 -5.36
N LEU A 33 -3.67 17.08 -4.69
CA LEU A 33 -4.42 17.02 -3.43
C LEU A 33 -5.91 16.79 -3.65
N ASP A 34 -6.39 16.96 -4.88
CA ASP A 34 -7.78 16.69 -5.23
C ASP A 34 -8.10 15.19 -5.08
N PRO A 35 -9.14 14.81 -4.33
CA PRO A 35 -9.48 13.40 -4.11
C PRO A 35 -9.81 12.62 -5.39
N ALA A 36 -10.37 13.27 -6.42
CA ALA A 36 -10.66 12.61 -7.68
C ALA A 36 -9.38 12.31 -8.45
N VAL A 37 -8.40 13.23 -8.44
CA VAL A 37 -7.06 12.99 -9.00
C VAL A 37 -6.37 11.82 -8.28
N GLN A 38 -6.40 11.79 -6.95
CA GLN A 38 -5.82 10.68 -6.17
C GLN A 38 -6.46 9.34 -6.48
N SER A 39 -7.79 9.32 -6.63
CA SER A 39 -8.54 8.12 -7.00
C SER A 39 -8.16 7.63 -8.40
N SER A 40 -8.06 8.55 -9.37
CA SER A 40 -7.66 8.23 -10.74
C SER A 40 -6.23 7.67 -10.82
N ILE A 41 -5.28 8.21 -10.04
CA ILE A 41 -3.91 7.67 -9.99
C ILE A 41 -3.91 6.25 -9.41
N LEU A 42 -4.69 6.00 -8.34
CA LEU A 42 -4.77 4.68 -7.72
C LEU A 42 -5.36 3.65 -8.69
N GLU A 43 -6.38 4.04 -9.46
CA GLU A 43 -6.99 3.20 -10.49
C GLU A 43 -5.99 2.87 -11.60
N GLN A 44 -5.22 3.85 -12.07
CA GLN A 44 -4.16 3.60 -13.06
C GLN A 44 -3.08 2.62 -12.54
N ILE A 45 -2.72 2.70 -11.26
CA ILE A 45 -1.79 1.73 -10.65
C ILE A 45 -2.40 0.33 -10.65
N LYS A 46 -3.67 0.20 -10.24
CA LYS A 46 -4.39 -1.09 -10.26
C LYS A 46 -4.46 -1.67 -11.66
N GLN A 47 -4.79 -0.85 -12.67
CA GLN A 47 -4.84 -1.29 -14.05
C GLN A 47 -3.48 -1.82 -14.54
N LYS A 48 -2.39 -1.08 -14.29
CA LYS A 48 -1.03 -1.53 -14.65
C LYS A 48 -0.63 -2.84 -13.96
N LEU A 49 -1.04 -3.03 -12.71
CA LEU A 49 -0.80 -4.30 -12.00
C LEU A 49 -1.62 -5.44 -12.60
N ALA A 50 -2.86 -5.17 -13.01
CA ALA A 50 -3.71 -6.13 -13.69
C ALA A 50 -3.14 -6.57 -15.05
N GLU A 51 -2.64 -5.61 -15.85
CA GLU A 51 -1.95 -5.87 -17.12
C GLU A 51 -0.69 -6.75 -16.94
N LYS A 52 -0.11 -6.76 -15.73
CA LYS A 52 1.05 -7.59 -15.37
C LYS A 52 0.65 -8.91 -14.69
N GLY A 53 -0.64 -9.21 -14.58
CA GLY A 53 -1.13 -10.45 -13.95
C GLY A 53 -1.01 -10.46 -12.42
N MET A 54 -0.88 -9.29 -11.78
CA MET A 54 -0.61 -9.17 -10.35
C MET A 54 -1.85 -8.79 -9.52
N LEU A 55 -3.04 -8.62 -10.11
CA LEU A 55 -4.19 -8.09 -9.38
C LEU A 55 -4.97 -9.15 -8.57
N GLU A 56 -4.91 -10.42 -8.96
CA GLU A 56 -5.86 -11.47 -8.53
C GLU A 56 -5.95 -11.65 -7.00
N ASN A 57 -4.91 -11.30 -6.26
CA ASN A 57 -4.88 -11.36 -4.79
C ASN A 57 -4.26 -10.11 -4.13
N THR A 58 -4.16 -8.99 -4.85
CA THR A 58 -3.45 -7.80 -4.37
C THR A 58 -4.41 -6.66 -4.02
N THR A 59 -4.34 -6.22 -2.78
CA THR A 59 -5.02 -5.01 -2.33
C THR A 59 -4.06 -3.83 -2.44
N VAL A 60 -4.39 -2.86 -3.30
CA VAL A 60 -3.61 -1.62 -3.45
C VAL A 60 -4.32 -0.50 -2.69
N THR A 61 -3.62 0.08 -1.72
CA THR A 61 -4.11 1.20 -0.92
C THR A 61 -3.05 2.29 -0.83
N TRP A 62 -3.51 3.51 -0.56
CA TRP A 62 -2.62 4.59 -0.19
C TRP A 62 -2.06 4.39 1.20
N ARG A 63 -0.78 4.71 1.38
CA ARG A 63 -0.21 4.93 2.69
C ARG A 63 -0.47 6.38 3.09
N VAL A 64 -1.45 6.57 3.97
CA VAL A 64 -1.73 7.86 4.60
C VAL A 64 -0.64 8.15 5.61
N GLN A 65 -0.11 9.37 5.59
CA GLN A 65 0.94 9.81 6.48
C GLN A 65 0.35 10.37 7.78
N THR A 66 1.22 10.73 8.73
CA THR A 66 0.80 11.26 10.04
C THR A 66 0.02 12.56 9.96
N ASP A 67 0.19 13.34 8.89
CA ASP A 67 -0.51 14.59 8.60
C ASP A 67 -1.83 14.38 7.82
N GLY A 68 -2.19 13.14 7.50
CA GLY A 68 -3.37 12.79 6.71
C GLY A 68 -3.17 12.89 5.19
N ASN A 69 -2.00 13.35 4.72
CA ASN A 69 -1.71 13.45 3.29
C ASN A 69 -1.15 12.13 2.73
N ILE A 70 -1.34 11.93 1.44
CA ILE A 70 -0.77 10.80 0.68
C ILE A 70 0.49 11.26 -0.06
N PHE A 71 0.41 12.42 -0.71
CA PHE A 71 1.51 13.03 -1.45
C PHE A 71 2.19 14.12 -0.64
N GLN A 72 3.53 14.07 -0.59
CA GLN A 72 4.36 15.18 -0.13
C GLN A 72 4.92 15.91 -1.34
N LYS A 73 4.93 17.25 -1.28
CA LYS A 73 5.68 18.04 -2.24
C LYS A 73 7.15 17.83 -1.98
N LYS A 74 7.90 17.41 -3.01
CA LYS A 74 9.36 17.32 -2.91
C LYS A 74 9.93 18.74 -2.80
N ASN A 75 10.56 19.06 -1.68
CA ASN A 75 11.30 20.30 -1.53
C ASN A 75 12.61 20.23 -2.34
N LYS A 76 13.09 21.37 -2.83
CA LYS A 76 14.31 21.43 -3.65
C LYS A 76 15.59 21.16 -2.87
N ASP A 77 15.52 21.19 -1.54
CA ASP A 77 16.67 21.16 -0.64
C ASP A 77 17.03 19.74 -0.15
N ASP A 78 16.33 18.71 -0.64
CA ASP A 78 16.48 17.30 -0.26
C ASP A 78 17.33 16.54 -1.32
N LEU A 79 18.45 17.15 -1.73
CA LEU A 79 19.45 16.62 -2.66
C LEU A 79 20.82 16.49 -2.00
#